data_AF-A0A1X0HYS0-F1
#
_entry.id   AF-A0A1X0HYS0-F1
#
_cell.length_a   1.000
_cell.length_b   1.000
_cell.length_c   1.000
_cell.angle_alpha   90.00
_cell.angle_beta   90.00
_cell.angle_gamma   90.00
#
_symmetry.space_group_name_H-M   'P 1'
#
loop_
_entity.id
_entity.type
_entity.pdbx_description
1 polymer ?
#
loop_
_entity_poly.entity_id
_entity_poly.type
_entity_poly.pdbx_seq_one_letter_code
_entity_poly.pdbx_strand_id
1 'polypeptide(L)'
;RRGIYDNMKTAVDKVNKGKGRAVNARFAVMCAHYLFDPDFCNVAAGWEKGIVEKNVQDSRRRIWLDAQDCQFHSFEELNAWLGQRCRALWNELTHPQ
;
A
#
# COMPACT_ATOMS: atom_id res chain seq x y z
N ARG A 1 -12.64 6.08 -7.54
CA ARG A 1 -11.84 5.86 -6.29
C ARG A 1 -10.40 6.27 -6.59
N ARG A 2 -9.69 6.92 -5.67
CA ARG A 2 -8.29 7.39 -5.89
C ARG A 2 -7.32 6.38 -5.30
N GLY A 3 -6.38 5.89 -6.10
CA GLY A 3 -5.28 5.03 -5.62
C GLY A 3 -3.97 5.79 -5.70
N ILE A 4 -3.20 5.84 -4.61
CA ILE A 4 -1.87 6.47 -4.61
C ILE A 4 -0.84 5.43 -5.06
N TYR A 5 -0.04 5.77 -6.08
CA TYR A 5 0.94 4.88 -6.68
C TYR A 5 2.33 5.53 -6.72
N ASP A 6 3.34 4.69 -6.52
CA ASP A 6 4.73 5.06 -6.83
C ASP A 6 4.94 5.14 -8.35
N ASN A 7 6.00 5.81 -8.80
CA ASN A 7 6.36 5.92 -10.22
C ASN A 7 7.09 4.65 -10.71
N MET A 8 6.54 3.48 -10.40
CA MET A 8 7.11 2.20 -10.81
C MET A 8 7.07 2.07 -12.35
N LYS A 9 8.14 1.54 -12.94
CA LYS A 9 8.27 1.39 -14.41
C LYS A 9 7.15 0.56 -15.05
N THR A 10 6.46 -0.26 -14.26
CA THR A 10 5.31 -1.06 -14.69
C THR A 10 4.01 -0.25 -14.82
N ALA A 11 3.94 0.93 -14.18
CA ALA A 11 2.81 1.84 -14.24
C ALA A 11 3.12 3.13 -15.02
N VAL A 12 4.37 3.60 -14.99
CA VAL A 12 4.80 4.85 -15.62
C VAL A 12 5.97 4.55 -16.57
N ASP A 13 5.76 4.76 -17.87
CA ASP A 13 6.81 4.59 -18.89
C ASP A 13 7.80 5.76 -18.84
N LYS A 14 7.32 6.97 -18.54
CA LYS A 14 8.17 8.17 -18.46
C LYS A 14 7.61 9.20 -17.48
N VAL A 15 8.48 9.76 -16.65
CA VAL A 15 8.19 10.95 -15.87
C VAL A 15 8.68 12.19 -16.64
N ASN A 16 7.77 13.13 -16.91
CA ASN A 16 8.09 14.40 -17.58
C ASN A 16 8.33 15.51 -16.54
N LYS A 17 8.81 16.69 -16.98
CA LYS A 17 8.95 17.86 -16.08
C LYS A 17 7.59 18.23 -15.47
N GLY A 18 7.59 18.60 -14.20
CA GLY A 18 6.37 18.96 -13.47
C GLY A 18 5.53 17.72 -13.12
N LYS A 19 4.20 17.80 -13.32
CA LYS A 19 3.25 16.73 -12.95
C LYS A 19 2.93 15.74 -14.09
N GLY A 20 3.57 15.85 -15.25
CA GLY A 20 3.24 15.00 -16.42
C GLY A 20 3.82 13.59 -16.30
N ARG A 21 2.99 12.55 -16.43
CA ARG A 21 3.42 11.14 -16.53
C ARG A 21 2.90 10.53 -17.83
N ALA A 22 3.76 9.79 -18.53
CA ALA A 22 3.33 8.86 -19.56
C ALA A 22 3.00 7.53 -18.88
N VAL A 23 1.72 7.23 -18.74
CA VAL A 23 1.23 6.03 -18.05
C VAL A 23 1.28 4.84 -19.00
N ASN A 24 1.76 3.70 -18.49
CA ASN A 24 1.82 2.46 -19.26
C ASN A 24 0.42 2.04 -19.72
N ALA A 25 0.29 1.67 -20.99
CA ALA A 25 -1.02 1.32 -21.58
C ALA A 25 -1.72 0.17 -20.82
N ARG A 26 -0.99 -0.85 -20.35
CA ARG A 26 -1.58 -1.97 -19.61
C ARG A 26 -2.08 -1.54 -18.23
N PHE A 27 -1.36 -0.64 -17.58
CA PHE A 27 -1.77 -0.06 -16.31
C PHE A 27 -3.01 0.82 -16.48
N ALA A 28 -3.09 1.62 -17.55
CA ALA A 28 -4.27 2.41 -17.87
C ALA A 28 -5.51 1.53 -18.13
N VAL A 29 -5.36 0.41 -18.86
CA VAL A 29 -6.44 -0.56 -19.06
C VAL A 29 -6.91 -1.17 -17.75
N MET A 30 -6.00 -1.51 -16.85
CA MET A 30 -6.36 -2.01 -15.51
C MET A 30 -7.15 -0.95 -14.71
N CYS A 31 -6.71 0.30 -14.73
CA CYS A 31 -7.41 1.41 -14.07
C CYS A 31 -8.84 1.59 -14.63
N ALA A 32 -8.98 1.53 -15.95
CA ALA A 32 -10.28 1.60 -16.62
C ALA A 32 -11.19 0.40 -16.30
N HIS A 33 -10.64 -0.82 -16.23
CA HIS A 33 -11.39 -2.03 -15.89
C HIS A 33 -11.95 -1.99 -14.46
N TYR A 34 -11.17 -1.49 -13.50
CA TYR A 34 -11.56 -1.41 -12.09
C TYR A 34 -12.10 -0.03 -11.66
N LEU A 35 -12.29 0.89 -12.61
CA LEU A 35 -12.90 2.22 -12.44
C LEU A 35 -12.24 3.05 -11.31
N PHE A 36 -10.92 3.16 -11.34
CA PHE A 36 -10.17 4.02 -10.43
C PHE A 36 -9.15 4.89 -11.18
N ASP A 37 -8.88 6.07 -10.62
CA ASP A 37 -7.89 6.99 -11.16
C ASP A 37 -6.59 6.85 -10.37
N PRO A 38 -5.45 6.61 -11.05
CA PRO A 38 -4.17 6.56 -10.38
C PRO A 38 -3.67 7.98 -10.07
N ASP A 39 -3.21 8.17 -8.84
CA ASP A 39 -2.48 9.36 -8.43
C ASP A 39 -1.04 9.01 -8.12
N PHE A 40 -0.11 9.60 -8.86
CA PHE A 40 1.31 9.30 -8.73
C PHE A 40 2.00 10.27 -7.80
N CYS A 41 2.76 9.74 -6.84
CA CYS A 41 3.60 10.56 -5.96
C CYS A 41 4.54 11.48 -6.76
N ASN A 42 4.86 12.64 -6.22
CA ASN A 42 5.80 13.58 -6.81
C ASN A 42 7.23 13.02 -6.80
N VAL A 43 7.96 13.25 -7.89
CA VAL A 43 9.36 12.79 -7.98
C VAL A 43 10.21 13.54 -6.96
N ALA A 44 11.05 12.80 -6.23
CA ALA A 44 11.86 13.30 -5.13
C ALA A 44 11.07 13.83 -3.91
N ALA A 45 9.75 13.60 -3.84
CA ALA A 45 8.92 13.91 -2.68
C ALA A 45 8.82 12.71 -1.74
N GLY A 46 9.96 12.25 -1.20
CA GLY A 46 9.99 11.11 -0.26
C GLY A 46 9.10 11.32 0.98
N TRP A 47 8.82 12.59 1.35
CA TRP A 47 7.91 12.94 2.43
C TRP A 47 6.46 12.50 2.18
N GLU A 48 6.00 12.43 0.92
CA GLU A 48 4.66 11.91 0.57
C GLU A 48 4.57 10.40 0.86
N LYS A 49 5.70 9.71 0.75
CA LYS A 49 5.82 8.28 1.05
C LYS A 49 6.05 8.01 2.54
N GLY A 50 6.58 8.98 3.29
CA GLY A 50 6.87 8.84 4.71
C GLY A 50 5.64 8.49 5.56
N ILE A 51 4.45 8.97 5.20
CA ILE A 51 3.20 8.60 5.88
C ILE A 51 2.90 7.12 5.67
N VAL A 52 2.97 6.64 4.42
CA VAL A 52 2.71 5.24 4.06
C VAL A 52 3.75 4.32 4.72
N GLU A 53 5.04 4.66 4.63
CA GLU A 53 6.13 3.89 5.22
C GLU A 53 6.01 3.79 6.74
N LYS A 54 5.69 4.92 7.41
CA LYS A 54 5.46 4.94 8.85
C LYS A 54 4.24 4.09 9.23
N ASN A 55 3.14 4.21 8.51
CA ASN A 55 1.93 3.41 8.76
C ASN A 55 2.21 1.91 8.61
N VAL A 56 3.00 1.51 7.62
CA VAL A 56 3.43 0.11 7.45
C VAL A 56 4.29 -0.34 8.64
N GLN A 57 5.27 0.48 9.04
CA GLN A 57 6.13 0.19 10.18
C GLN A 57 5.33 0.03 11.49
N ASP A 58 4.42 0.97 11.77
CA ASP A 58 3.59 0.99 12.96
C ASP A 58 2.61 -0.19 12.97
N SER A 59 1.96 -0.48 11.84
CA SER A 59 1.04 -1.62 11.72
C SER A 59 1.75 -2.94 11.95
N ARG A 60 2.92 -3.12 11.32
CA ARG A 60 3.75 -4.32 11.51
C ARG A 60 4.12 -4.49 12.97
N ARG A 61 4.57 -3.42 13.64
CA ARG A 61 4.95 -3.47 15.05
C ARG A 61 3.78 -3.87 15.94
N ARG A 62 2.58 -3.31 15.73
CA ARG A 62 1.38 -3.65 16.51
C ARG A 62 1.00 -5.12 16.34
N ILE A 63 0.96 -5.62 15.11
CA ILE A 63 0.62 -7.03 14.83
C ILE A 63 1.60 -7.97 15.54
N TRP A 64 2.90 -7.69 15.50
CA TRP A 64 3.89 -8.55 16.17
C TRP A 64 3.90 -8.43 17.69
N LEU A 65 3.41 -7.34 18.27
CA LEU A 65 3.18 -7.26 19.71
C LEU A 65 2.00 -8.16 20.11
N ASP A 66 0.88 -8.05 19.41
CA ASP A 66 -0.30 -8.89 19.65
C ASP A 66 0.01 -10.39 19.45
N ALA A 67 0.92 -10.71 18.51
CA ALA A 67 1.37 -12.07 18.26
C ALA A 67 2.15 -12.68 19.43
N GLN A 68 2.82 -11.85 20.26
CA GLN A 68 3.58 -12.34 21.42
C GLN A 68 2.68 -12.88 22.53
N ASP A 69 1.43 -12.42 22.60
CA ASP A 69 0.44 -12.88 23.58
C ASP A 69 -0.24 -14.19 23.14
N CYS A 70 0.09 -14.70 21.96
CA CYS A 70 -0.47 -15.93 21.39
C CYS A 70 0.58 -17.05 21.40
N GLN A 71 0.15 -18.29 21.65
CA GLN A 71 0.96 -19.48 21.39
C GLN A 71 0.56 -20.08 20.05
N PHE A 72 1.54 -20.34 19.19
CA PHE A 72 1.33 -20.98 17.89
C PHE A 72 2.08 -22.31 17.87
N HIS A 73 1.39 -23.37 17.47
CA HIS A 73 1.96 -24.71 17.37
C HIS A 73 2.43 -25.05 15.95
N SER A 74 2.16 -24.17 14.98
CA SER A 74 2.63 -24.31 13.60
C SER A 74 2.73 -22.96 12.87
N PHE A 75 3.48 -22.95 11.77
CA PHE A 75 3.49 -21.80 10.86
C PHE A 75 2.15 -21.60 10.15
N GLU A 76 1.39 -22.66 9.92
CA GLU A 76 0.06 -22.56 9.32
C GLU A 76 -0.90 -21.78 10.22
N GLU A 77 -0.90 -22.10 11.51
CA GLU A 77 -1.69 -21.39 12.52
C GLU A 77 -1.29 -19.91 12.64
N LEU A 78 0.01 -19.62 12.70
CA LEU A 78 0.52 -18.25 12.69
C LEU A 78 0.09 -17.49 11.43
N ASN A 79 0.19 -18.10 10.25
CA ASN A 79 -0.21 -17.47 8.99
C ASN A 79 -1.72 -17.19 8.92
N ALA A 80 -2.54 -18.12 9.40
CA ALA A 80 -3.99 -17.93 9.49
C ALA A 80 -4.32 -16.76 10.42
N TRP A 81 -3.67 -16.70 11.59
CA TRP A 81 -3.83 -15.61 12.55
C TRP A 81 -3.37 -14.26 11.97
N LEU A 82 -2.17 -14.20 11.36
CA LEU A 82 -1.63 -12.99 10.73
C LEU A 82 -2.59 -12.45 9.67
N GLY A 83 -3.14 -13.32 8.82
CA GLY A 83 -4.10 -12.93 7.80
C GLY A 83 -5.35 -12.28 8.39
N GLN A 84 -5.89 -12.85 9.48
CA GLN A 84 -7.04 -12.28 10.19
C GLN A 84 -6.70 -10.95 10.86
N ARG A 85 -5.57 -10.90 11.59
CA ARG A 85 -5.16 -9.70 12.33
C ARG A 85 -4.86 -8.52 11.40
N CYS A 86 -4.22 -8.75 10.25
CA CYS A 86 -4.00 -7.71 9.24
C CYS A 86 -5.32 -7.06 8.78
N ARG A 87 -6.36 -7.86 8.52
CA ARG A 87 -7.67 -7.35 8.09
C ARG A 87 -8.42 -6.65 9.23
N ALA A 88 -8.34 -7.18 10.45
CA ALA A 88 -8.93 -6.54 11.62
C ALA A 88 -8.30 -5.17 11.87
N LEU A 89 -6.96 -5.10 11.92
CA LEU A 89 -6.23 -3.85 12.10
C LEU A 89 -6.55 -2.84 10.99
N TRP A 90 -6.65 -3.28 9.73
CA TRP A 90 -7.05 -2.41 8.62
C TRP A 90 -8.42 -1.73 8.87
N ASN A 91 -9.37 -2.44 9.46
CA ASN A 91 -10.69 -1.89 9.79
C ASN A 91 -10.67 -0.98 11.04
N GLU A 92 -9.72 -1.19 11.96
CA GLU A 92 -9.53 -0.36 13.16
C GLU A 92 -8.85 0.99 12.84
N LEU A 93 -7.99 1.02 11.82
CA LEU A 93 -7.22 2.21 11.46
C LEU A 93 -8.06 3.23 10.68
N THR A 94 -7.88 4.50 11.00
CA THR A 94 -8.39 5.61 10.18
C THR A 94 -7.45 5.84 9.00
N HIS A 95 -7.97 5.73 7.78
CA HIS A 95 -7.20 5.96 6.56
C HIS A 95 -7.31 7.43 6.14
N PRO A 96 -6.18 8.10 5.84
CA PRO A 96 -6.23 9.44 5.26
C PRO A 96 -6.94 9.40 3.89
N GLN A 97 -7.80 10.39 3.61
CA GLN A 97 -8.47 10.57 2.31
C GLN A 97 -7.55 11.16 1.24
#